data_AF-A0A6G7CHI0-F1
#
_entry.id   AF-A0A6G7CHI0-F1
#
_cell.length_a   1.000
_cell.length_b   1.000
_cell.length_c   1.000
_cell.angle_alpha   90.00
_cell.angle_beta   90.00
_cell.angle_gamma   90.00
#
_symmetry.space_group_name_H-M   'P 1'
#
loop_
_entity.id
_entity.type
_entity.pdbx_description
1 polymer ?
#
loop_
_entity_poly.entity_id
_entity_poly.type
_entity_poly.pdbx_seq_one_letter_code
_entity_poly.pdbx_strand_id
1 'polypeptide(L)'
;MNSLSFDALEELRLRQEYLNECIKIQQPENVVSKRKSVAYLGRGASFYALSILMKIINPNSEINDILSQLLPNIRLAIATSMQSREQQVLQYALFRYSLLSGDKEQTYESATIITKLGITDARYVSSSEFFVILANLYLNNKDEVEKLLPKLKKLEEKKNEKYLKAGLTEAISGINTKNINQFSSGLKK
;
A
#
# COMPACT_ATOMS: atom_id res chain seq x y z
N MET A 1 19.92 -14.84 14.68
CA MET A 1 18.55 -14.30 14.54
C MET A 1 17.85 -14.52 15.87
N ASN A 2 17.34 -13.47 16.50
CA ASN A 2 16.58 -13.63 17.75
C ASN A 2 15.24 -14.29 17.40
N SER A 3 15.06 -15.54 17.80
CA SER A 3 13.78 -16.24 17.70
C SER A 3 12.78 -15.55 18.63
N LEU A 4 11.52 -15.43 18.17
CA LEU A 4 10.42 -14.97 19.01
C LEU A 4 10.29 -15.85 20.27
N SER A 5 9.83 -15.28 21.38
CA SER A 5 9.52 -16.07 22.58
C SER A 5 8.37 -17.04 22.30
N PHE A 6 8.28 -18.10 23.11
CA PHE A 6 7.20 -19.09 22.99
C PHE A 6 5.82 -18.43 23.06
N ASP A 7 5.59 -17.58 24.05
CA ASP A 7 4.30 -16.90 24.24
C ASP A 7 3.92 -16.03 23.03
N ALA A 8 4.90 -15.33 22.44
CA ALA A 8 4.66 -14.50 21.25
C ALA A 8 4.34 -15.37 20.02
N LEU A 9 5.01 -16.52 19.87
CA LEU A 9 4.72 -17.45 18.78
C LEU A 9 3.33 -18.05 18.92
N GLU A 10 2.92 -18.38 20.14
CA GLU A 10 1.60 -18.94 20.41
C GLU A 10 0.49 -17.91 20.17
N GLU A 11 0.69 -16.66 20.59
CA GLU A 11 -0.25 -15.58 20.27
C GLU A 11 -0.43 -15.39 18.76
N LEU A 12 0.66 -15.46 17.98
CA LEU A 12 0.60 -15.35 16.52
C LEU A 12 -0.17 -16.51 15.89
N ARG A 13 -0.02 -17.75 16.41
CA ARG A 13 -0.78 -18.91 15.94
C ARG A 13 -2.27 -18.76 16.23
N LEU A 14 -2.64 -18.34 17.44
CA LEU A 14 -4.04 -18.07 17.77
C LEU A 14 -4.66 -17.00 16.86
N ARG A 15 -3.91 -15.94 16.55
CA ARG A 15 -4.35 -14.91 15.60
C ARG A 15 -4.50 -15.46 14.18
N GLN A 16 -3.59 -16.34 13.74
CA GLN A 16 -3.67 -17.01 12.43
C GLN A 16 -4.93 -17.88 12.34
N GLU A 17 -5.19 -18.70 13.36
CA GLU A 17 -6.39 -19.56 13.45
C GLU A 17 -7.67 -18.73 13.45
N TYR A 18 -7.74 -17.69 14.28
CA TYR A 18 -8.87 -16.78 14.33
C TYR A 18 -9.14 -16.14 12.97
N LEU A 19 -8.10 -15.69 12.28
CA LEU A 19 -8.23 -15.03 10.98
C LEU A 19 -8.68 -16.00 9.88
N ASN A 20 -8.21 -17.24 9.91
CA ASN A 20 -8.70 -18.31 9.03
C ASN A 20 -10.21 -18.54 9.21
N GLU A 21 -10.68 -18.65 10.45
CA GLU A 21 -12.12 -18.81 10.74
C GLU A 21 -12.92 -17.58 10.29
N CYS A 22 -12.43 -16.36 10.54
CA CYS A 22 -13.06 -15.15 10.04
C CYS A 22 -13.22 -15.15 8.51
N ILE A 23 -12.17 -15.52 7.77
CA ILE A 23 -12.19 -15.55 6.31
C ILE A 23 -13.19 -16.58 5.78
N LYS A 24 -13.35 -17.73 6.45
CA LYS A 24 -14.30 -18.78 6.07
C LYS A 24 -15.75 -18.31 6.16
N ILE A 25 -16.09 -17.57 7.22
CA ILE A 25 -17.46 -17.09 7.46
C ILE A 25 -17.79 -15.78 6.74
N GLN A 26 -16.77 -15.04 6.27
CA GLN A 26 -16.96 -13.83 5.48
C GLN A 26 -17.55 -14.14 4.10
N GLN A 27 -18.78 -13.70 3.87
CA GLN A 27 -19.48 -13.79 2.58
C GLN A 27 -19.91 -12.39 2.10
N PRO A 28 -18.97 -11.55 1.61
CA PRO A 28 -19.27 -10.18 1.18
C PRO A 28 -20.38 -10.07 0.14
N GLU A 29 -20.55 -11.09 -0.70
CA GLU A 29 -21.58 -11.19 -1.73
C GLU A 29 -23.00 -11.17 -1.17
N ASN A 30 -23.19 -11.75 0.02
CA ASN A 30 -24.49 -11.92 0.70
C ASN A 30 -24.84 -10.73 1.61
N VAL A 31 -23.91 -9.80 1.79
CA VAL A 31 -24.10 -8.61 2.61
C VAL A 31 -24.99 -7.59 1.86
N VAL A 32 -25.81 -6.85 2.61
CA VAL A 32 -26.64 -5.75 2.06
C VAL A 32 -25.80 -4.77 1.24
N SER A 33 -26.33 -4.28 0.11
CA SER A 33 -25.58 -3.51 -0.89
C SER A 33 -24.75 -2.36 -0.30
N LYS A 34 -25.31 -1.61 0.66
CA LYS A 34 -24.64 -0.48 1.34
C LYS A 34 -23.41 -0.85 2.20
N ARG A 35 -23.14 -2.13 2.38
CA ARG A 35 -22.03 -2.67 3.19
C ARG A 35 -21.07 -3.54 2.37
N LYS A 36 -21.35 -3.80 1.08
CA LYS A 36 -20.53 -4.68 0.24
C LYS A 36 -19.10 -4.17 0.09
N SER A 37 -18.91 -2.88 -0.15
CA SER A 37 -17.58 -2.26 -0.27
C SER A 37 -16.71 -2.53 0.96
N VAL A 38 -17.24 -2.28 2.15
CA VAL A 38 -16.56 -2.52 3.44
C VAL A 38 -16.31 -4.02 3.66
N ALA A 39 -17.27 -4.88 3.31
CA ALA A 39 -17.12 -6.33 3.48
C ALA A 39 -16.01 -6.90 2.58
N TYR A 40 -15.96 -6.49 1.31
CA TYR A 40 -14.89 -6.87 0.39
C TYR A 40 -13.53 -6.31 0.81
N LEU A 41 -13.47 -5.04 1.23
CA LEU A 41 -12.24 -4.44 1.78
C LEU A 41 -11.75 -5.23 3.00
N GLY A 42 -12.65 -5.57 3.93
CA GLY A 42 -12.35 -6.35 5.13
C GLY A 42 -11.79 -7.73 4.78
N ARG A 43 -12.42 -8.45 3.84
CA ARG A 43 -11.96 -9.76 3.39
C ARG A 43 -10.57 -9.70 2.74
N GLY A 44 -10.35 -8.73 1.86
CA GLY A 44 -9.02 -8.49 1.28
C GLY A 44 -7.96 -8.21 2.35
N ALA A 45 -8.23 -7.29 3.29
CA ALA A 45 -7.33 -6.98 4.39
C ALA A 45 -7.03 -8.20 5.28
N SER A 46 -8.02 -9.07 5.52
CA SER A 46 -7.84 -10.34 6.23
C SER A 46 -6.89 -11.28 5.49
N PHE A 47 -7.00 -11.44 4.18
CA PHE A 47 -6.05 -12.25 3.41
C PHE A 47 -4.62 -11.69 3.49
N TYR A 48 -4.46 -10.37 3.39
CA TYR A 48 -3.13 -9.76 3.56
C TYR A 48 -2.56 -10.03 4.96
N ALA A 49 -3.33 -9.78 6.03
CA ALA A 49 -2.89 -10.02 7.39
C ALA A 49 -2.54 -11.50 7.64
N LEU A 50 -3.32 -12.44 7.07
CA LEU A 50 -3.04 -13.87 7.15
C LEU A 50 -1.70 -14.22 6.51
N SER A 51 -1.41 -13.66 5.34
CA SER A 51 -0.15 -13.87 4.63
C SER A 51 1.07 -13.42 5.45
N ILE A 52 0.95 -12.28 6.15
CA ILE A 52 2.00 -11.76 7.04
C ILE A 52 2.20 -12.67 8.26
N LEU A 53 1.11 -13.07 8.93
CA LEU A 53 1.19 -14.00 10.06
C LEU A 53 1.86 -15.32 9.66
N MET A 54 1.48 -15.88 8.52
CA MET A 54 2.08 -17.11 8.00
C MET A 54 3.57 -16.96 7.73
N LYS A 55 4.01 -15.85 7.15
CA LYS A 55 5.44 -15.57 6.92
C LYS A 55 6.22 -15.34 8.21
N ILE A 56 5.63 -14.73 9.23
CA ILE A 56 6.30 -14.53 10.52
C ILE A 56 6.46 -15.88 11.25
N ILE A 57 5.41 -16.70 11.28
CA ILE A 57 5.40 -18.00 11.96
C ILE A 57 6.28 -19.01 11.21
N ASN A 58 6.20 -19.02 9.88
CA ASN A 58 6.99 -19.87 9.00
C ASN A 58 7.49 -19.05 7.79
N PRO A 59 8.73 -18.57 7.80
CA PRO A 59 9.31 -17.78 6.70
C PRO A 59 9.27 -18.47 5.33
N ASN A 60 9.29 -19.81 5.32
CA ASN A 60 9.26 -20.62 4.11
C ASN A 60 7.84 -20.95 3.63
N SER A 61 6.79 -20.48 4.32
CA SER A 61 5.41 -20.72 3.90
C SER A 61 5.13 -20.15 2.51
N GLU A 62 4.46 -20.93 1.67
CA GLU A 62 3.90 -20.43 0.40
C GLU A 62 2.60 -19.67 0.69
N ILE A 63 2.56 -18.39 0.31
CA ILE A 63 1.42 -17.50 0.58
C ILE A 63 0.79 -16.94 -0.70
N ASN A 64 1.24 -17.39 -1.87
CA ASN A 64 0.82 -16.84 -3.16
C ASN A 64 -0.68 -17.02 -3.38
N ASP A 65 -1.23 -18.18 -3.02
CA ASP A 65 -2.68 -18.45 -3.13
C ASP A 65 -3.49 -17.50 -2.24
N ILE A 66 -3.00 -17.20 -1.04
CA ILE A 66 -3.64 -16.26 -0.10
C ILE A 66 -3.57 -14.84 -0.65
N LEU A 67 -2.40 -14.40 -1.11
CA LEU A 67 -2.21 -13.08 -1.69
C LEU A 67 -2.99 -12.90 -3.00
N SER A 68 -3.21 -13.97 -3.77
CA SER A 68 -4.01 -13.92 -5.00
C SER A 68 -5.45 -13.46 -4.74
N GLN A 69 -5.96 -13.64 -3.52
CA GLN A 69 -7.30 -13.24 -3.13
C GLN A 69 -7.37 -11.76 -2.68
N LEU A 70 -6.24 -11.11 -2.39
CA LEU A 70 -6.21 -9.74 -1.89
C LEU A 70 -6.77 -8.74 -2.90
N LEU A 71 -6.10 -8.58 -4.04
CA LEU A 71 -6.43 -7.54 -5.02
C LEU A 71 -7.83 -7.71 -5.63
N PRO A 72 -8.31 -8.93 -5.96
CA PRO A 72 -9.69 -9.13 -6.41
C PRO A 72 -10.72 -8.60 -5.41
N ASN A 73 -10.52 -8.83 -4.11
CA ASN A 73 -11.40 -8.31 -3.08
C ASN A 73 -11.35 -6.77 -3.02
N ILE A 74 -10.18 -6.15 -3.12
CA ILE A 74 -10.09 -4.68 -3.13
C ILE A 74 -10.75 -4.08 -4.39
N ARG A 75 -10.60 -4.70 -5.56
CA ARG A 75 -11.27 -4.28 -6.79
C ARG A 75 -12.79 -4.38 -6.67
N LEU A 76 -13.30 -5.47 -6.08
CA LEU A 76 -14.74 -5.62 -5.79
C LEU A 76 -15.23 -4.59 -4.77
N ALA A 77 -14.40 -4.23 -3.78
CA ALA A 77 -14.73 -3.17 -2.84
C ALA A 77 -14.93 -1.83 -3.56
N ILE A 78 -14.05 -1.47 -4.50
CA ILE A 78 -14.17 -0.26 -5.33
C ILE A 78 -15.44 -0.33 -6.18
N ALA A 79 -15.67 -1.45 -6.88
CA ALA A 79 -16.80 -1.63 -7.79
C ALA A 79 -18.16 -1.59 -7.08
N THR A 80 -18.22 -1.97 -5.81
CA THR A 80 -19.45 -1.98 -5.01
C THR A 80 -19.61 -0.76 -4.10
N SER A 81 -18.65 0.17 -4.13
CA SER A 81 -18.73 1.41 -3.36
C SER A 81 -19.75 2.38 -3.99
N MET A 82 -20.64 2.90 -3.14
CA MET A 82 -21.72 3.80 -3.54
C MET A 82 -21.33 5.29 -3.46
N GLN A 83 -20.17 5.61 -2.86
CA GLN A 83 -19.76 6.98 -2.57
C GLN A 83 -18.42 7.29 -3.21
N SER A 84 -18.33 8.40 -3.94
CA SER A 84 -17.08 8.85 -4.59
C SER A 84 -15.92 8.99 -3.59
N ARG A 85 -16.18 9.52 -2.40
CA ARG A 85 -15.17 9.65 -1.33
C ARG A 85 -14.65 8.29 -0.84
N GLU A 86 -15.51 7.28 -0.78
CA GLU A 86 -15.10 5.93 -0.38
C GLU A 86 -14.28 5.27 -1.50
N GLN A 87 -14.70 5.40 -2.76
CA GLN A 87 -13.92 4.93 -3.92
C GLN A 87 -12.50 5.49 -3.92
N GLN A 88 -12.34 6.77 -3.59
CA GLN A 88 -11.02 7.40 -3.49
C GLN A 88 -10.13 6.73 -2.41
N VAL A 89 -10.69 6.47 -1.23
CA VAL A 89 -9.97 5.76 -0.15
C VAL A 89 -9.62 4.33 -0.57
N LEU A 90 -10.52 3.66 -1.28
CA LEU A 90 -10.30 2.30 -1.76
C LEU A 90 -9.24 2.24 -2.87
N GLN A 91 -9.12 3.26 -3.72
CA GLN A 91 -8.02 3.36 -4.69
C GLN A 91 -6.65 3.44 -4.00
N TYR A 92 -6.54 4.17 -2.88
CA TYR A 92 -5.33 4.13 -2.06
C TYR A 92 -5.08 2.78 -1.40
N ALA A 93 -6.14 2.05 -1.02
CA ALA A 93 -5.98 0.68 -0.54
C ALA A 93 -5.40 -0.21 -1.64
N LEU A 94 -5.94 -0.11 -2.86
CA LEU A 94 -5.46 -0.89 -4.01
C LEU A 94 -3.98 -0.64 -4.30
N PHE A 95 -3.57 0.64 -4.38
CA PHE A 95 -2.17 1.03 -4.56
C PHE A 95 -1.23 0.44 -3.48
N ARG A 96 -1.62 0.54 -2.20
CA ARG A 96 -0.77 0.05 -1.11
C ARG A 96 -0.67 -1.47 -1.13
N TYR A 97 -1.79 -2.15 -1.33
CA TYR A 97 -1.81 -3.61 -1.34
C TYR A 97 -1.11 -4.19 -2.58
N SER A 98 -1.19 -3.54 -3.74
CA SER A 98 -0.43 -3.96 -4.92
C SER A 98 1.07 -3.78 -4.70
N LEU A 99 1.49 -2.67 -4.08
CA LEU A 99 2.90 -2.43 -3.77
C LEU A 99 3.44 -3.49 -2.80
N LEU A 100 2.67 -3.84 -1.77
CA LEU A 100 3.07 -4.79 -0.73
C LEU A 100 3.01 -6.25 -1.19
N SER A 101 2.08 -6.60 -2.09
CA SER A 101 1.97 -7.95 -2.67
C SER A 101 2.89 -8.17 -3.87
N GLY A 102 3.49 -7.09 -4.38
CA GLY A 102 4.46 -7.12 -5.47
C GLY A 102 3.84 -7.08 -6.88
N ASP A 103 2.57 -6.71 -6.99
CA ASP A 103 1.91 -6.48 -8.27
C ASP A 103 2.33 -5.12 -8.84
N LYS A 104 3.34 -5.15 -9.71
CA LYS A 104 3.93 -4.00 -10.39
C LYS A 104 2.93 -3.26 -11.29
N GLU A 105 2.15 -4.00 -12.05
CA GLU A 105 1.21 -3.43 -13.03
C GLU A 105 0.08 -2.71 -12.30
N GLN A 106 -0.54 -3.37 -11.32
CA GLN A 106 -1.60 -2.76 -10.53
C GLN A 106 -1.09 -1.54 -9.75
N THR A 107 0.13 -1.57 -9.23
CA THR A 107 0.73 -0.43 -8.51
C THR A 107 0.83 0.80 -9.39
N TYR A 108 1.30 0.63 -10.62
CA TYR A 108 1.41 1.75 -11.57
C TYR A 108 0.04 2.26 -12.03
N GLU A 109 -0.89 1.35 -12.33
CA GLU A 109 -2.25 1.71 -12.71
C GLU A 109 -2.93 2.52 -11.59
N SER A 110 -2.88 2.03 -10.35
CA SER A 110 -3.49 2.73 -9.22
C SER A 110 -2.86 4.09 -8.96
N ALA A 111 -1.53 4.23 -9.07
CA ALA A 111 -0.86 5.53 -8.95
C ALA A 111 -1.33 6.54 -10.02
N THR A 112 -1.57 6.05 -11.24
CA THR A 112 -2.08 6.86 -12.35
C THR A 112 -3.53 7.30 -12.10
N ILE A 113 -4.38 6.39 -11.63
CA ILE A 113 -5.78 6.68 -11.28
C ILE A 113 -5.87 7.70 -10.14
N ILE A 114 -5.10 7.49 -9.07
CA ILE A 114 -5.03 8.40 -7.91
C ILE A 114 -4.66 9.82 -8.37
N THR A 115 -3.65 9.93 -9.24
CA THR A 115 -3.22 11.21 -9.81
C THR A 115 -4.30 11.86 -10.67
N LYS A 116 -4.92 11.11 -11.60
CA LYS A 116 -5.97 11.63 -12.49
C LYS A 116 -7.21 12.10 -11.74
N LEU A 117 -7.58 11.41 -10.65
CA LEU A 117 -8.71 11.77 -9.82
C LEU A 117 -8.39 12.93 -8.86
N GLY A 118 -7.15 13.43 -8.83
CA GLY A 118 -6.73 14.50 -7.93
C GLY A 118 -6.92 14.11 -6.47
N ILE A 119 -6.80 12.82 -6.13
CA ILE A 119 -7.05 12.38 -4.76
C ILE A 119 -5.94 12.91 -3.87
N THR A 120 -6.34 13.64 -2.83
CA THR A 120 -5.45 14.14 -1.78
C THR A 120 -5.94 13.58 -0.44
N ASP A 121 -5.33 12.50 0.06
CA ASP A 121 -5.64 12.02 1.42
C ASP A 121 -4.86 12.85 2.45
N ALA A 122 -5.60 13.54 3.33
CA ALA A 122 -5.02 14.30 4.43
C ALA A 122 -4.25 13.44 5.44
N ARG A 123 -4.37 12.10 5.41
CA ARG A 123 -3.57 11.18 6.24
C ARG A 123 -2.22 10.84 5.62
N TYR A 124 -2.12 10.84 4.29
CA TYR A 124 -0.85 10.56 3.60
C TYR A 124 -0.07 11.82 3.30
N VAL A 125 -0.74 13.00 3.29
CA VAL A 125 -0.05 14.29 3.28
C VAL A 125 1.05 14.25 2.22
N SER A 126 0.68 13.92 0.98
CA SER A 126 1.63 13.65 -0.10
C SER A 126 0.96 13.98 -1.43
N SER A 127 1.73 14.57 -2.35
CA SER A 127 1.22 14.98 -3.66
C SER A 127 1.03 13.79 -4.61
N SER A 128 0.25 14.00 -5.67
CA SER A 128 0.04 12.99 -6.72
C SER A 128 1.35 12.48 -7.35
N GLU A 129 2.31 13.39 -7.53
CA GLU A 129 3.65 13.14 -8.06
C GLU A 129 4.41 12.14 -7.21
N PHE A 130 4.23 12.17 -5.89
CA PHE A 130 4.90 11.24 -4.99
C PHE A 130 4.46 9.79 -5.25
N PHE A 131 3.17 9.54 -5.43
CA PHE A 131 2.67 8.18 -5.70
C PHE A 131 3.16 7.64 -7.05
N VAL A 132 3.20 8.48 -8.08
CA VAL A 132 3.74 8.11 -9.40
C VAL A 132 5.24 7.85 -9.33
N ILE A 133 5.98 8.65 -8.55
CA ILE A 133 7.41 8.41 -8.29
C ILE A 133 7.61 7.06 -7.59
N LEU A 134 6.83 6.75 -6.55
CA LEU A 134 6.91 5.46 -5.85
C LEU A 134 6.66 4.28 -6.80
N ALA A 135 5.64 4.37 -7.64
CA ALA A 135 5.36 3.34 -8.63
C ALA A 135 6.52 3.17 -9.64
N ASN A 136 7.08 4.27 -10.15
CA ASN A 136 8.21 4.20 -11.09
C ASN A 136 9.50 3.71 -10.43
N LEU A 137 9.78 4.07 -9.18
CA LEU A 137 10.87 3.49 -8.40
C LEU A 137 10.70 1.97 -8.28
N TYR A 138 9.49 1.51 -7.98
CA TYR A 138 9.18 0.08 -7.86
C TYR A 138 9.35 -0.68 -9.18
N LEU A 139 9.06 -0.02 -10.30
CA LEU A 139 9.29 -0.53 -11.67
C LEU A 139 10.74 -0.42 -12.14
N ASN A 140 11.65 0.20 -11.35
CA ASN A 140 13.00 0.59 -11.76
C ASN A 140 13.03 1.55 -12.98
N ASN A 141 12.00 2.35 -13.17
CA ASN A 141 11.88 3.29 -14.29
C ASN A 141 12.53 4.65 -13.94
N LYS A 142 13.86 4.67 -13.94
CA LYS A 142 14.66 5.80 -13.43
C LYS A 142 14.40 7.12 -14.15
N ASP A 143 14.27 7.08 -15.47
CA ASP A 143 14.09 8.26 -16.30
C ASP A 143 12.79 9.01 -15.95
N GLU A 144 11.72 8.26 -15.67
CA GLU A 144 10.45 8.86 -15.24
C GLU A 144 10.55 9.44 -13.82
N VAL A 145 11.30 8.80 -12.92
CA VAL A 145 11.57 9.38 -11.60
C VAL A 145 12.31 10.71 -11.75
N GLU A 146 13.34 10.78 -12.60
CA GLU A 146 14.12 12.00 -12.84
C GLU A 146 13.28 13.13 -13.45
N LYS A 147 12.35 12.81 -14.36
CA LYS A 147 11.41 13.80 -14.91
C LYS A 147 10.46 14.37 -13.86
N LEU A 148 10.09 13.58 -12.85
CA LEU A 148 9.12 13.98 -11.82
C LEU A 148 9.77 14.67 -10.60
N LEU A 149 11.05 14.38 -10.31
CA LEU A 149 11.80 14.97 -9.19
C LEU A 149 11.75 16.52 -9.15
N PRO A 150 11.91 17.27 -10.26
CA PRO A 150 11.80 18.72 -10.25
C PRO A 150 10.44 19.24 -9.82
N LYS A 151 9.35 18.51 -10.13
CA LYS A 151 7.99 18.89 -9.71
C LYS A 151 7.83 18.68 -8.21
N LEU A 152 8.32 17.56 -7.69
CA LEU A 152 8.30 17.26 -6.25
C LEU A 152 9.14 18.27 -5.46
N LYS A 153 10.32 18.64 -5.96
CA LYS A 153 11.19 19.66 -5.35
C LYS A 153 10.49 21.00 -5.19
N LYS A 154 9.78 21.45 -6.24
CA LYS A 154 9.00 22.69 -6.18
C LYS A 154 7.88 22.64 -5.14
N LEU A 155 7.28 21.47 -4.91
CA LEU A 155 6.26 21.27 -3.89
C LEU A 155 6.88 21.28 -2.48
N GLU A 156 8.03 20.63 -2.30
CA GLU A 156 8.79 20.63 -1.05
C GLU A 156 9.26 22.03 -0.63
N GLU A 157 9.64 22.88 -1.59
CA GLU A 157 10.08 24.27 -1.35
C GLU A 157 8.94 25.24 -1.00
N LYS A 158 7.70 24.89 -1.33
CA LYS A 158 6.52 25.69 -0.97
C LYS A 158 6.22 25.53 0.52
N LYS A 159 6.77 26.44 1.33
CA LYS A 159 6.56 26.56 2.80
C LYS A 159 5.09 26.58 3.28
N ASN A 160 4.12 26.71 2.37
CA ASN A 160 2.69 26.84 2.68
C ASN A 160 1.93 25.51 2.65
N GLU A 161 2.56 24.45 2.17
CA GLU A 161 1.92 23.16 2.02
C GLU A 161 2.40 22.24 3.13
N LYS A 162 1.49 21.83 4.02
CA LYS A 162 1.71 20.82 5.06
C LYS A 162 2.14 19.45 4.49
N TYR A 163 2.37 19.33 3.18
CA TYR A 163 2.25 18.13 2.38
C TYR A 163 3.55 17.39 2.07
N LEU A 164 4.74 17.91 2.38
CA LEU A 164 5.98 17.16 2.16
C LEU A 164 7.03 17.50 3.23
N LYS A 165 7.67 16.46 3.78
CA LYS A 165 8.78 16.63 4.71
C LYS A 165 10.01 17.13 3.94
N ALA A 166 10.76 18.07 4.51
CA ALA A 166 12.05 18.47 3.97
C ALA A 166 13.01 17.27 3.88
N GLY A 167 13.80 17.23 2.80
CA GLY A 167 14.71 16.14 2.46
C GLY A 167 14.07 14.96 1.71
N LEU A 168 12.77 14.98 1.40
CA LEU A 168 12.11 13.89 0.68
C LEU A 168 12.62 13.74 -0.75
N THR A 169 12.77 14.83 -1.50
CA THR A 169 13.29 14.80 -2.88
C THR A 169 14.72 14.25 -2.90
N GLU A 170 15.53 14.63 -1.92
CA GLU A 170 16.90 14.11 -1.76
C GLU A 170 16.90 12.62 -1.43
N ALA A 171 16.00 12.17 -0.56
CA ALA A 171 15.85 10.76 -0.24
C ALA A 171 15.49 9.93 -1.49
N ILE A 172 14.49 10.37 -2.26
CA ILE A 172 14.07 9.72 -3.50
C ILE A 172 15.21 9.69 -4.53
N SER A 173 15.95 10.80 -4.68
CA SER A 173 17.12 10.86 -5.56
C SER A 173 18.22 9.88 -5.13
N GLY A 174 18.47 9.75 -3.83
CA GLY A 174 19.37 8.74 -3.26
C GLY A 174 18.94 7.31 -3.59
N ILE A 175 17.65 6.99 -3.49
CA ILE A 175 17.12 5.68 -3.89
C ILE A 175 17.35 5.45 -5.39
N ASN A 176 16.98 6.42 -6.25
CA ASN A 176 17.08 6.30 -7.71
C ASN A 176 18.52 6.08 -8.20
N THR A 177 19.48 6.74 -7.55
CA THR A 177 20.92 6.66 -7.83
C THR A 177 21.63 5.54 -7.05
N LYS A 178 20.92 4.83 -6.17
CA LYS A 178 21.48 3.84 -5.23
C LYS A 178 22.57 4.42 -4.31
N ASN A 179 22.46 5.70 -3.96
CA ASN A 179 23.36 6.41 -3.06
C ASN A 179 22.78 6.46 -1.63
N ILE A 180 23.27 5.57 -0.76
CA ILE A 180 22.78 5.44 0.62
C ILE A 180 23.07 6.67 1.48
N ASN A 181 24.17 7.39 1.21
CA ASN A 181 24.55 8.58 1.98
C ASN A 181 23.59 9.72 1.67
N GLN A 182 23.25 9.90 0.40
CA GLN A 182 22.26 10.88 -0.04
C GLN A 182 20.87 10.55 0.50
N PHE A 183 20.46 9.27 0.44
CA PHE A 183 19.21 8.83 1.04
C PHE A 183 19.14 9.17 2.54
N SER A 184 20.19 8.83 3.27
CA SER A 184 20.28 9.05 4.73
C SER A 184 20.31 10.55 5.09
N SER A 185 20.98 11.38 4.28
CA SER A 185 21.01 12.84 4.43
C SER A 185 19.60 13.42 4.28
N GLY A 186 18.85 12.99 3.26
CA GLY A 186 17.47 13.39 3.05
C GLY A 186 16.55 13.07 4.24
N LEU A 187 16.69 11.89 4.85
CA LEU A 187 15.85 11.51 5.99
C LEU A 187 16.09 12.33 7.27
N LYS A 188 17.29 12.92 7.42
CA LYS A 188 17.72 13.66 8.63
C LYS A 188 17.33 15.14 8.64
N LYS A 189 16.81 15.65 7.52
CA LYS A 189 16.23 17.00 7.43
C LYS A 189 14.83 17.05 8.05
#